data_AF-A0A8J4EFH4-F1
#
_entry.id   AF-A0A8J4EFH4-F1
#
_cell.length_a   1.000
_cell.length_b   1.000
_cell.length_c   1.000
_cell.angle_alpha   90.00
_cell.angle_beta   90.00
_cell.angle_gamma   90.00
#
_symmetry.space_group_name_H-M   'P 1'
#
loop_
_entity.id
_entity.type
_entity.pdbx_description
1 polymer ?
#
loop_
_entity_poly.entity_id
_entity_poly.type
_entity_poly.pdbx_seq_one_letter_code
_entity_poly.pdbx_strand_id
1 'polypeptide(L)'
;MTVDRSGSRIDHLNVAVPDLAAAVAFYEPVLAAIGIAKMLEHLAFTVDTREDVETFYRAALAGGATPLREPAVHPEYHDDYYGAFVLDPHGINLEAVCHRL
;
A
#
# COMPACT_ATOMS: atom_id res chain seq x y z
N MET A 1 25.01 -6.73 -16.42
CA MET A 1 25.03 -5.81 -15.26
C MET A 1 23.97 -6.33 -14.29
N THR A 2 24.39 -7.10 -13.30
CA THR A 2 23.49 -7.73 -12.32
C THR A 2 23.17 -6.73 -11.23
N VAL A 3 21.89 -6.41 -11.03
CA VAL A 3 21.45 -5.60 -9.89
C VAL A 3 21.67 -6.43 -8.63
N ASP A 4 22.58 -5.98 -7.78
CA ASP A 4 22.74 -6.50 -6.43
C ASP A 4 21.50 -6.13 -5.61
N ARG A 5 20.75 -7.15 -5.18
CA ARG A 5 19.55 -7.04 -4.33
C ARG A 5 19.83 -7.35 -2.86
N SER A 6 21.09 -7.33 -2.43
CA SER A 6 21.50 -7.74 -1.08
C SER A 6 21.05 -6.82 0.08
N GLY A 7 20.12 -5.88 -0.14
CA GLY A 7 19.70 -4.89 0.86
C GLY A 7 18.20 -4.75 1.16
N SER A 8 17.29 -5.50 0.52
CA SER A 8 15.85 -5.34 0.79
C SER A 8 15.16 -6.69 0.96
N ARG A 9 15.21 -7.24 2.17
CA ARG A 9 14.43 -8.43 2.54
C ARG A 9 13.28 -8.01 3.43
N ILE A 10 12.06 -8.29 2.99
CA ILE A 10 10.91 -8.39 3.90
C ILE A 10 11.04 -9.77 4.56
N ASP A 11 11.27 -9.83 5.87
CA ASP A 11 11.42 -11.11 6.60
C ASP A 11 10.06 -11.79 6.80
N HIS A 12 9.02 -11.03 7.16
CA HIS A 12 7.62 -11.45 7.05
C HIS A 12 6.66 -10.24 7.09
N LEU A 13 5.46 -10.41 6.52
CA LEU A 13 4.30 -9.52 6.60
C LEU A 13 3.04 -10.39 6.71
N ASN A 14 2.24 -10.23 7.76
CA ASN A 14 0.91 -10.84 7.90
C ASN A 14 -0.06 -9.82 8.48
N VAL A 15 -1.19 -9.58 7.81
CA VAL A 15 -2.33 -8.85 8.39
C VAL A 15 -3.62 -9.52 7.94
N ALA A 16 -4.31 -10.17 8.87
CA ALA A 16 -5.74 -10.44 8.77
C ALA A 16 -6.33 -10.27 10.17
N VAL A 17 -7.03 -9.16 10.35
CA VAL A 17 -7.81 -8.85 11.55
C VAL A 17 -9.20 -8.44 11.08
N PRO A 18 -10.28 -8.90 11.74
CA PRO A 18 -11.65 -8.55 11.33
C PRO A 18 -11.96 -7.06 11.54
N ASP A 19 -11.16 -6.38 12.36
CA ASP A 19 -11.23 -4.95 12.63
C ASP A 19 -9.80 -4.40 12.82
N LEU A 20 -9.32 -3.68 11.80
CA LEU A 20 -7.99 -3.09 11.79
C LEU A 20 -7.84 -1.97 12.82
N ALA A 21 -8.89 -1.18 13.05
CA ALA A 21 -8.85 -0.08 14.01
C ALA A 21 -8.74 -0.62 15.45
N ALA A 22 -9.51 -1.66 15.78
CA ALA A 22 -9.42 -2.33 17.06
C ALA A 22 -8.05 -2.98 17.28
N ALA A 23 -7.49 -3.62 16.25
CA ALA A 23 -6.16 -4.22 16.32
C ALA A 23 -5.06 -3.17 16.55
N VAL A 24 -5.10 -2.05 15.80
CA VAL A 24 -4.16 -0.93 15.98
C VAL A 24 -4.26 -0.37 17.40
N ALA A 25 -5.47 -0.10 17.89
CA ALA A 25 -5.69 0.43 19.23
C ALA A 25 -5.17 -0.50 20.34
N PHE A 26 -5.19 -1.82 20.12
CA PHE A 26 -4.61 -2.80 21.03
C PHE A 26 -3.08 -2.87 20.93
N TYR A 27 -2.54 -2.98 19.72
CA TYR A 27 -1.12 -3.26 19.51
C TYR A 27 -0.21 -2.05 19.67
N GLU A 28 -0.68 -0.84 19.36
CA GLU A 28 0.13 0.38 19.53
C GLU A 28 0.67 0.54 20.97
N PRO A 29 -0.16 0.51 22.04
CA PRO A 29 0.37 0.60 23.40
C PRO A 29 1.19 -0.63 23.82
N VAL A 30 0.84 -1.83 23.34
CA VAL A 30 1.57 -3.08 23.66
C VAL A 30 2.99 -3.05 23.09
N LEU A 31 3.16 -2.60 21.85
CA LEU A 31 4.45 -2.48 21.18
C LEU A 31 5.25 -1.28 21.71
N ALA A 32 4.57 -0.17 22.01
CA ALA A 32 5.21 0.99 22.63
C ALA A 32 5.88 0.65 23.97
N ALA A 33 5.28 -0.26 24.76
CA ALA A 33 5.85 -0.73 26.03
C ALA A 33 7.21 -1.43 25.88
N ILE A 34 7.54 -1.93 24.69
CA ILE A 34 8.84 -2.54 24.37
C ILE A 34 9.66 -1.70 23.37
N GLY A 35 9.32 -0.42 23.19
CA GLY A 35 10.06 0.52 22.35
C GLY A 35 9.86 0.31 20.84
N ILE A 36 8.79 -0.38 20.43
CA ILE A 36 8.45 -0.61 19.03
C ILE A 36 7.30 0.32 18.64
N ALA A 37 7.49 1.11 17.58
CA ALA A 37 6.46 1.96 17.01
C ALA A 37 5.89 1.35 15.73
N LYS A 38 4.64 1.70 15.41
CA LYS A 38 4.03 1.39 14.11
C LYS A 38 4.78 2.12 13.01
N MET A 39 5.25 1.37 12.01
CA MET A 39 6.10 1.90 10.94
C MET A 39 5.38 2.05 9.59
N LEU A 40 4.24 1.39 9.37
CA LEU A 40 3.56 1.36 8.08
C LEU A 40 2.03 1.26 8.26
N GLU A 41 1.29 2.18 7.63
CA GLU A 41 -0.19 2.17 7.62
C GLU A 41 -0.78 1.75 6.27
N HIS A 42 -0.04 1.95 5.17
CA HIS A 42 -0.40 1.59 3.81
C HIS A 42 0.86 1.12 3.08
N LEU A 43 0.71 0.21 2.12
CA LEU A 43 1.80 -0.21 1.24
C LEU A 43 1.61 0.43 -0.13
N ALA A 44 2.47 1.40 -0.46
CA ALA A 44 2.46 2.10 -1.73
C ALA A 44 3.67 1.73 -2.59
N PHE A 45 3.43 1.48 -3.87
CA PHE A 45 4.49 1.29 -4.86
C PHE A 45 4.55 2.52 -5.78
N THR A 46 5.70 3.20 -5.79
CA THR A 46 5.94 4.27 -6.75
C THR A 46 6.22 3.66 -8.11
N VAL A 47 5.49 4.12 -9.13
CA VAL A 47 5.66 3.69 -10.53
C VAL A 47 6.10 4.85 -11.41
N ASP A 48 6.60 4.52 -12.59
CA ASP A 48 7.23 5.53 -13.44
C ASP A 48 6.23 6.31 -14.29
N THR A 49 5.11 5.71 -14.64
CA THR A 49 4.11 6.28 -15.54
C THR A 49 2.69 6.11 -15.00
N ARG A 50 1.76 6.95 -15.48
CA ARG A 50 0.33 6.80 -15.17
C ARG A 50 -0.26 5.52 -15.75
N GLU A 51 0.28 5.03 -16.87
CA GLU A 51 -0.12 3.75 -17.48
C GLU A 51 0.23 2.56 -16.57
N ASP A 52 1.34 2.62 -15.82
CA ASP A 52 1.68 1.60 -14.84
C ASP A 52 0.67 1.55 -13.69
N VAL A 53 0.14 2.70 -13.25
CA VAL A 53 -0.93 2.78 -12.24
C VAL A 53 -2.20 2.08 -12.73
N GLU A 54 -2.61 2.34 -13.97
CA GLU A 54 -3.76 1.66 -14.57
C GLU A 54 -3.53 0.15 -14.74
N THR A 55 -2.31 -0.23 -15.14
CA THR A 55 -1.93 -1.63 -15.33
C THR A 55 -1.95 -2.40 -14.01
N PHE A 56 -1.41 -1.82 -12.95
CA PHE A 56 -1.53 -2.34 -11.59
C PHE A 56 -3.00 -2.53 -11.19
N TYR A 57 -3.82 -1.49 -11.37
CA TYR A 57 -5.23 -1.51 -10.97
C TYR A 57 -6.01 -2.62 -11.68
N ARG A 58 -5.88 -2.71 -13.02
CA ARG A 58 -6.53 -3.77 -13.80
C ARG A 58 -6.07 -5.17 -13.40
N ALA A 59 -4.76 -5.35 -13.16
CA ALA A 59 -4.21 -6.64 -12.75
C ALA A 59 -4.71 -7.05 -11.35
N ALA A 60 -4.80 -6.11 -10.42
CA ALA A 60 -5.31 -6.37 -9.08
C ALA A 60 -6.78 -6.81 -9.11
N LEU A 61 -7.63 -6.12 -9.88
CA LEU A 61 -9.03 -6.51 -10.06
C LEU A 61 -9.18 -7.90 -10.68
N ALA A 62 -8.38 -8.22 -11.71
CA ALA A 62 -8.35 -9.56 -12.29
C ALA A 62 -7.92 -10.65 -11.29
N GLY A 63 -7.12 -10.27 -10.27
CA GLY A 63 -6.71 -11.12 -9.15
C GLY A 63 -7.72 -11.24 -8.01
N GLY A 64 -8.88 -10.59 -8.09
CA GLY A 64 -9.93 -10.65 -7.06
C GLY A 64 -9.83 -9.56 -5.99
N ALA A 65 -9.03 -8.52 -6.20
CA ALA A 65 -9.03 -7.35 -5.34
C ALA A 65 -10.37 -6.59 -5.41
N THR A 66 -10.75 -5.94 -4.32
CA THR A 66 -11.92 -5.05 -4.29
C THR A 66 -11.49 -3.62 -4.62
N PRO A 67 -12.14 -2.93 -5.58
CA PRO A 67 -11.79 -1.54 -5.90
C PRO A 67 -12.08 -0.63 -4.70
N LEU A 68 -11.13 0.25 -4.36
CA LEU A 68 -11.31 1.27 -3.32
C LEU A 68 -11.35 2.68 -3.90
N ARG A 69 -10.40 3.03 -4.77
CA ARG A 69 -10.44 4.24 -5.60
C ARG A 69 -9.80 3.94 -6.96
N GLU A 70 -10.48 4.35 -8.03
CA GLU A 70 -9.97 4.24 -9.40
C GLU A 70 -8.73 5.14 -9.62
N PRO A 71 -7.89 4.84 -10.63
CA PRO A 71 -6.80 5.72 -11.04
C PRO A 71 -7.30 7.15 -11.30
N ALA A 72 -6.82 8.10 -10.51
CA ALA A 72 -7.20 9.50 -10.61
C ALA A 72 -6.12 10.41 -10.02
N VAL A 73 -6.19 11.71 -10.35
CA VAL A 73 -5.45 12.73 -9.60
C VAL A 73 -6.14 12.92 -8.24
N HIS A 74 -5.38 12.86 -7.15
CA HIS A 74 -5.83 13.10 -5.78
C HIS A 74 -5.21 14.44 -5.30
N PRO A 75 -5.82 15.59 -5.64
CA PRO A 75 -5.25 16.92 -5.39
C PRO A 75 -5.17 17.26 -3.90
N GLU A 76 -5.80 16.47 -3.02
CA GLU A 76 -5.64 16.60 -1.57
C GLU A 76 -4.20 16.31 -1.09
N TYR A 77 -3.38 15.63 -1.88
CA TYR A 77 -1.96 15.38 -1.59
C TYR A 77 -1.05 16.40 -2.28
N HIS A 78 -1.12 16.48 -3.61
CA HIS A 78 -0.54 17.52 -4.46
C HIS A 78 -0.99 17.36 -5.92
N ASP A 79 -0.80 18.38 -6.76
CA ASP A 79 -1.34 18.46 -8.13
C ASP A 79 -0.94 17.31 -9.05
N ASP A 80 0.26 16.75 -8.88
CA ASP A 80 0.77 15.65 -9.69
C ASP A 80 0.57 14.24 -9.07
N TYR A 81 -0.22 14.11 -7.99
CA TYR A 81 -0.43 12.83 -7.30
C TYR A 81 -1.48 11.99 -8.04
N TYR A 82 -1.04 11.17 -8.99
CA TYR A 82 -1.91 10.25 -9.73
C TYR A 82 -1.84 8.85 -9.13
N GLY A 83 -2.92 8.38 -8.51
CA GLY A 83 -2.92 7.14 -7.72
C GLY A 83 -4.18 6.31 -7.87
N ALA A 84 -4.04 5.00 -7.59
CA ALA A 84 -5.14 4.04 -7.55
C ALA A 84 -5.03 3.16 -6.30
N PHE A 85 -6.18 2.81 -5.74
CA PHE A 85 -6.29 2.12 -4.45
C PHE A 85 -7.19 0.89 -4.57
N VAL A 86 -6.72 -0.23 -4.05
CA VAL A 86 -7.47 -1.50 -4.01
C VAL A 86 -7.32 -2.15 -2.64
N LEU A 87 -8.33 -2.92 -2.23
CA LEU A 87 -8.19 -3.84 -1.11
C LEU A 87 -7.81 -5.22 -1.64
N ASP A 88 -6.79 -5.83 -1.04
CA ASP A 88 -6.49 -7.23 -1.26
C ASP A 88 -7.63 -8.13 -0.68
N PRO A 89 -7.63 -9.45 -0.95
CA PRO A 89 -8.64 -10.38 -0.41
C PRO A 89 -8.72 -10.44 1.13
N HIS A 90 -7.77 -9.82 1.84
CA HIS A 90 -7.71 -9.77 3.30
C HIS A 90 -7.99 -8.36 3.87
N GLY A 91 -8.36 -7.41 3.02
CA GLY A 91 -8.72 -6.05 3.41
C GLY A 91 -7.54 -5.09 3.59
N ILE A 92 -6.35 -5.43 3.09
CA ILE A 92 -5.18 -4.53 3.10
C ILE A 92 -5.31 -3.53 1.95
N ASN A 93 -5.17 -2.24 2.27
CA ASN A 93 -5.14 -1.18 1.27
C ASN A 93 -3.78 -1.14 0.55
N LEU A 94 -3.80 -1.46 -0.74
CA LEU A 94 -2.67 -1.40 -1.65
C LEU A 94 -2.83 -0.20 -2.56
N GLU A 95 -1.72 0.54 -2.75
CA GLU A 95 -1.68 1.74 -3.56
C GLU A 95 -0.56 1.66 -4.61
N ALA A 96 -0.86 2.12 -5.83
CA ALA A 96 0.16 2.51 -6.80
C ALA A 96 0.03 4.01 -7.08
N VAL A 97 1.16 4.72 -7.05
CA VAL A 97 1.19 6.18 -7.20
C VAL A 97 2.29 6.61 -8.18
N CYS A 98 1.94 7.56 -9.03
CA CYS A 98 2.85 8.30 -9.90
C CYS A 98 2.82 9.78 -9.51
N HIS A 99 3.98 10.37 -9.26
CA HIS A 99 4.13 11.80 -8.92
C HIS A 99 4.52 12.65 -10.15
N ARG A 100 4.24 12.15 -11.36
CA ARG A 100 4.63 12.76 -12.62
C ARG A 100 3.42 12.97 -13.52
N LEU A 101 3.53 13.98 -14.39
CA LEU A 101 2.58 14.26 -15.45
C LEU A 101 2.64 13.19 -16.55
#